data_AF-N1WPX0-F1
#
_entry.id   AF-N1WPX0-F1
#
_cell.length_a   1.000
_cell.length_b   1.000
_cell.length_c   1.000
_cell.angle_alpha   90.00
_cell.angle_beta   90.00
_cell.angle_gamma   90.00
#
_symmetry.space_group_name_H-M   'P 1'
#
loop_
_entity.id
_entity.type
_entity.pdbx_description
1 polymer ?
#
loop_
_entity_poly.entity_id
_entity_poly.type
_entity_poly.pdbx_seq_one_letter_code
_entity_poly.pdbx_strand_id
1 'polypeptide(L)'
;MRAIVLVFCILIMVLSCAPYKPARIKLNGGETIDVTGKADDGYFVYKTPNSNSQKVHASDIDYLEMKNNRNEISKFKYLKVASKNKYLLMEEEIEGPVSLYIITSEFYGDPFAAGMSRLQSTIVNHYVRKEQNGKVVFLSSNHFANDNLAKIGPSFFKDCPELVNKIKTEEFTKKQIEEIVNYYNQNCFVN
;
A
#
# COMPACT_ATOMS: atom_id res chain seq x y z
N MET A 1 -11.23 8.13 -51.37
CA MET A 1 -11.29 7.18 -50.25
C MET A 1 -9.97 6.40 -50.11
N ARG A 2 -8.88 7.04 -49.65
CA ARG A 2 -7.59 6.35 -49.38
C ARG A 2 -6.76 6.96 -48.23
N ALA A 3 -7.31 7.90 -47.45
CA ALA A 3 -6.53 8.61 -46.42
C ALA A 3 -7.12 8.56 -45.00
N ILE A 4 -8.18 7.77 -44.76
CA ILE A 4 -8.85 7.74 -43.43
C ILE A 4 -8.50 6.48 -42.62
N VAL A 5 -7.82 5.49 -43.21
CA VAL A 5 -7.53 4.20 -42.55
C VAL A 5 -6.21 4.20 -41.75
N LEU A 6 -5.38 5.25 -41.85
CA LEU A 6 -4.05 5.28 -41.25
C LEU A 6 -3.94 6.04 -39.92
N VAL A 7 -5.04 6.57 -39.38
CA VAL A 7 -5.03 7.34 -38.11
C VAL A 7 -5.54 6.51 -36.90
N PHE A 8 -6.05 5.30 -37.12
CA PHE A 8 -6.67 4.50 -36.05
C PHE A 8 -5.75 3.44 -35.39
N CYS A 9 -4.49 3.30 -35.83
CA CYS A 9 -3.58 2.25 -35.33
C CYS A 9 -2.55 2.70 -34.28
N ILE A 10 -2.56 3.95 -33.81
CA ILE A 10 -1.64 4.45 -32.77
C ILE A 10 -2.37 4.68 -31.42
N LEU A 11 -3.49 3.97 -31.18
CA LEU A 11 -4.28 4.10 -29.94
C LEU A 11 -4.39 2.80 -29.13
N ILE A 12 -3.52 1.83 -29.35
CA ILE A 12 -3.56 0.56 -28.60
C ILE A 12 -2.13 0.16 -28.21
N MET A 13 -1.70 0.61 -27.03
CA MET A 13 -0.78 -0.05 -26.08
C MET A 13 -0.05 0.97 -25.21
N VAL A 14 -0.80 1.77 -24.45
CA VAL A 14 -0.33 2.15 -23.11
C VAL A 14 -0.79 1.07 -22.14
N LEU A 15 -0.24 -0.14 -22.31
CA LEU A 15 -0.17 -1.08 -21.19
C LEU A 15 0.77 -0.43 -20.19
N SER A 16 0.21 0.27 -19.20
CA SER A 16 0.91 0.81 -18.05
C SER A 16 1.52 -0.35 -17.27
N CYS A 17 2.64 -0.88 -17.77
CA CYS A 17 3.46 -1.81 -17.04
C CYS A 17 4.25 -0.99 -16.02
N ALA A 18 3.97 -1.19 -14.73
CA ALA A 18 4.82 -0.66 -13.68
C ALA A 18 6.30 -1.01 -13.99
N PRO A 19 7.25 -0.08 -13.80
CA PRO A 19 8.65 -0.33 -14.11
C PRO A 19 9.23 -1.36 -13.14
N TYR A 20 10.19 -2.16 -13.62
CA TYR A 20 10.98 -3.05 -12.78
C TYR A 20 11.86 -2.20 -11.86
N LYS A 21 11.88 -2.52 -10.57
CA LYS A 21 12.71 -1.86 -9.56
C LYS A 21 13.63 -2.89 -8.89
N PRO A 22 14.83 -2.50 -8.43
CA PRO A 22 15.63 -3.34 -7.56
C PRO A 22 14.83 -3.73 -6.31
N ALA A 23 14.86 -5.01 -5.97
CA ALA A 23 14.19 -5.55 -4.80
C ALA A 23 14.92 -6.79 -4.30
N ARG A 24 14.68 -7.13 -3.04
CA ARG A 24 15.09 -8.40 -2.45
C ARG A 24 13.85 -9.13 -1.96
N ILE A 25 13.67 -10.37 -2.43
CA ILE A 25 12.54 -11.23 -2.04
C ILE A 25 12.96 -12.08 -0.85
N LYS A 26 12.22 -12.01 0.26
CA LYS A 26 12.27 -13.00 1.33
C LYS A 26 11.11 -13.97 1.15
N LEU A 27 11.42 -15.25 0.91
CA LEU A 27 10.41 -16.31 0.83
C LEU A 27 10.07 -16.84 2.23
N ASN A 28 8.87 -17.40 2.38
CA ASN A 28 8.44 -18.01 3.65
C ASN A 28 9.35 -19.15 4.13
N GLY A 29 10.07 -19.81 3.23
CA GLY A 29 11.08 -20.82 3.56
C GLY A 29 12.40 -20.25 4.09
N GLY A 30 12.54 -18.92 4.19
CA GLY A 30 13.73 -18.25 4.69
C GLY A 30 14.76 -17.90 3.60
N GLU A 31 14.62 -18.42 2.38
CA GLU A 31 15.47 -18.05 1.24
C GLU A 31 15.29 -16.57 0.87
N THR A 32 16.39 -15.95 0.45
CA THR A 32 16.44 -14.54 0.03
C THR A 32 17.03 -14.42 -1.36
N ILE A 33 16.40 -13.65 -2.25
CA ILE A 33 16.83 -13.50 -3.65
C ILE A 33 16.90 -12.02 -4.04
N ASP A 34 18.07 -11.56 -4.50
CA ASP A 34 18.26 -10.20 -5.04
C ASP A 34 17.86 -10.15 -6.52
N VAL A 35 16.95 -9.24 -6.87
CA VAL A 35 16.27 -9.22 -8.17
C VAL A 35 15.97 -7.80 -8.65
N THR A 36 15.56 -7.70 -9.91
CA THR A 36 14.74 -6.57 -10.37
C THR A 36 13.32 -7.07 -10.61
N GLY A 37 12.30 -6.38 -10.10
CA GLY A 37 10.93 -6.87 -10.20
C GLY A 37 9.86 -5.81 -10.02
N LYS A 38 8.61 -6.25 -10.15
CA LYS A 38 7.40 -5.42 -10.01
C LYS A 38 6.24 -6.24 -9.48
N ALA A 39 5.32 -5.58 -8.79
CA ALA A 39 4.05 -6.19 -8.40
C ALA A 39 3.14 -6.40 -9.62
N ASP A 40 2.43 -7.52 -9.64
CA ASP A 40 1.50 -7.94 -10.70
C ASP A 40 0.37 -8.77 -10.07
N ASP A 41 -0.74 -8.13 -9.73
CA ASP A 41 -1.98 -8.72 -9.20
C ASP A 41 -1.84 -10.07 -8.45
N GLY A 42 -1.36 -10.02 -7.20
CA GLY A 42 -1.16 -11.22 -6.37
C GLY A 42 0.12 -12.01 -6.67
N TYR A 43 0.97 -11.51 -7.57
CA TYR A 43 2.30 -12.05 -7.86
C TYR A 43 3.35 -10.94 -7.80
N PHE A 44 4.59 -11.34 -7.58
CA PHE A 44 5.75 -10.52 -7.89
C PHE A 44 6.47 -11.09 -9.11
N VAL A 45 6.59 -10.28 -10.16
CA VAL A 45 7.31 -10.65 -11.38
C VAL A 45 8.71 -10.11 -11.28
N TYR A 46 9.71 -10.96 -11.45
CA TYR A 46 11.11 -10.58 -11.25
C TYR A 46 12.04 -11.19 -12.29
N LYS A 47 13.26 -10.65 -12.36
CA LYS A 47 14.37 -11.12 -13.18
C LYS A 47 15.63 -11.15 -12.33
N THR A 48 16.39 -12.22 -12.46
CA THR A 48 17.81 -12.24 -12.05
C THR A 48 18.69 -11.88 -13.24
N PRO A 49 19.98 -11.51 -13.06
CA PRO A 49 20.84 -11.04 -14.15
C PRO A 49 20.90 -11.97 -15.38
N ASN A 50 20.73 -13.28 -15.18
CA ASN A 50 20.90 -14.31 -16.21
C ASN A 50 19.61 -15.11 -16.49
N SER A 51 18.43 -14.60 -16.09
CA SER A 51 17.16 -15.33 -16.29
C SER A 51 16.10 -14.50 -17.00
N ASN A 52 15.20 -15.22 -17.67
CA ASN A 52 13.94 -14.66 -18.13
C ASN A 52 13.04 -14.28 -16.94
N SER A 53 11.99 -13.51 -17.19
CA SER A 53 11.02 -13.14 -16.17
C SER A 53 10.44 -14.39 -15.47
N GLN A 54 10.55 -14.40 -14.15
CA GLN A 54 9.95 -15.37 -13.25
C GLN A 54 8.79 -14.72 -12.50
N LYS A 55 7.86 -15.53 -11.98
CA LYS A 55 6.77 -15.09 -11.11
C LYS A 55 6.80 -15.89 -9.82
N VAL A 56 6.58 -15.22 -8.71
CA VAL A 56 6.31 -15.86 -7.41
C VAL A 56 4.97 -15.36 -6.90
N HIS A 57 4.14 -16.27 -6.38
CA HIS A 57 2.83 -15.92 -5.86
C HIS A 57 2.95 -15.23 -4.50
N ALA A 58 2.05 -14.29 -4.21
CA ALA A 58 2.04 -13.51 -2.97
C ALA A 58 2.04 -14.37 -1.70
N SER A 59 1.44 -15.57 -1.73
CA SER A 59 1.41 -16.48 -0.58
C SER A 59 2.75 -17.07 -0.21
N ASP A 60 3.73 -17.05 -1.11
CA ASP A 60 5.02 -17.72 -0.93
C ASP A 60 6.11 -16.73 -0.47
N ILE A 61 5.76 -15.44 -0.44
CA ILE A 61 6.61 -14.32 -0.06
C ILE A 61 6.29 -13.93 1.38
N ASP A 62 7.32 -13.84 2.21
CA ASP A 62 7.24 -13.24 3.55
C ASP A 62 7.19 -11.71 3.40
N TYR A 63 8.25 -11.13 2.83
CA TYR A 63 8.32 -9.71 2.51
C TYR A 63 9.25 -9.42 1.32
N LEU A 64 9.16 -8.20 0.81
CA LEU A 64 10.05 -7.62 -0.18
C LEU A 64 10.77 -6.42 0.45
N GLU A 65 12.09 -6.36 0.31
CA GLU A 65 12.87 -5.15 0.61
C GLU A 65 13.04 -4.35 -0.68
N MET A 66 12.52 -3.13 -0.75
CA MET A 66 12.66 -2.26 -1.91
C MET A 66 12.59 -0.78 -1.53
N LYS A 67 12.97 0.09 -2.47
CA LYS A 67 12.89 1.54 -2.28
C LYS A 67 11.45 2.02 -2.27
N ASN A 68 11.06 2.72 -1.22
CA ASN A 68 9.78 3.43 -1.13
C ASN A 68 9.81 4.76 -1.92
N ASN A 69 8.74 5.54 -1.81
CA ASN A 69 8.64 6.83 -2.49
C ASN A 69 9.58 7.90 -1.90
N ARG A 70 10.09 7.69 -0.68
CA ARG A 70 11.12 8.50 -0.03
C ARG A 70 12.55 8.06 -0.42
N ASN A 71 12.68 7.08 -1.33
CA ASN A 71 13.94 6.48 -1.78
C ASN A 71 14.72 5.73 -0.66
N GLU A 72 14.03 5.36 0.41
CA GLU A 72 14.52 4.58 1.55
C GLU A 72 14.19 3.10 1.33
N ILE A 73 15.05 2.20 1.82
CA ILE A 73 14.73 0.77 1.82
C ILE A 73 13.69 0.51 2.90
N SER A 74 12.54 -0.01 2.50
CA SER A 74 11.44 -0.40 3.39
C SER A 74 11.00 -1.83 3.11
N LYS A 75 10.27 -2.41 4.07
CA LYS A 75 9.66 -3.74 3.93
C LYS A 75 8.28 -3.59 3.31
N PHE A 76 7.98 -4.44 2.34
CA PHE A 76 6.68 -4.52 1.70
C PHE A 76 6.12 -5.93 1.85
N LYS A 77 4.87 -6.05 2.26
CA LYS A 77 4.19 -7.34 2.46
C LYS A 77 2.96 -7.46 1.58
N TYR A 78 2.72 -8.66 1.06
CA TYR A 78 1.45 -8.96 0.39
C TYR A 78 0.40 -9.31 1.43
N LEU A 79 -0.62 -8.47 1.55
CA LEU A 79 -1.64 -8.63 2.58
C LEU A 79 -3.03 -8.71 1.94
N LYS A 80 -3.85 -9.63 2.46
CA LYS A 80 -5.24 -9.79 2.05
C LYS A 80 -6.10 -8.76 2.76
N VAL A 81 -6.77 -7.91 1.99
CA VAL A 81 -7.66 -6.86 2.54
C VAL A 81 -8.99 -7.48 2.93
N ALA A 82 -9.49 -7.20 4.14
CA ALA A 82 -10.72 -7.83 4.63
C ALA A 82 -11.93 -7.63 3.69
N SER A 83 -12.03 -6.48 3.03
CA SER A 83 -13.11 -6.12 2.11
C SER A 83 -12.89 -6.57 0.65
N LYS A 84 -11.73 -7.14 0.31
CA LYS A 84 -11.39 -7.51 -1.08
C LYS A 84 -10.79 -8.92 -1.10
N ASN A 85 -11.25 -9.79 -2.01
CA ASN A 85 -10.65 -11.12 -2.16
C ASN A 85 -9.33 -11.08 -2.97
N LYS A 86 -8.43 -10.15 -2.65
CA LYS A 86 -7.14 -9.98 -3.33
C LYS A 86 -6.02 -9.58 -2.38
N TYR A 87 -4.80 -9.94 -2.74
CA TYR A 87 -3.57 -9.47 -2.08
C TYR A 87 -3.19 -8.11 -2.63
N LEU A 88 -2.78 -7.20 -1.75
CA LEU A 88 -2.15 -5.95 -2.13
C LEU A 88 -0.74 -5.92 -1.54
N LEU A 89 0.20 -5.42 -2.33
CA LEU A 89 1.54 -5.11 -1.84
C LEU A 89 1.48 -3.80 -1.06
N MET A 90 1.82 -3.82 0.21
CA MET A 90 1.79 -2.65 1.11
C MET A 90 3.13 -2.46 1.78
N GLU A 91 3.56 -1.22 1.94
CA GLU A 91 4.72 -0.85 2.75
C GLU A 91 4.38 -1.00 4.24
N GLU A 92 5.27 -1.58 5.04
CA GLU A 92 5.14 -1.72 6.49
C GLU A 92 5.81 -0.51 7.17
N GLU A 93 5.01 0.42 7.69
CA GLU A 93 5.54 1.61 8.38
C GLU A 93 5.77 1.34 9.88
N ILE A 94 4.89 0.55 10.51
CA ILE A 94 5.01 0.19 11.93
C ILE A 94 4.75 -1.31 12.08
N GLU A 95 5.72 -2.02 12.65
CA GLU A 95 5.59 -3.42 13.05
C GLU A 95 5.26 -3.50 14.55
N GLY A 96 4.29 -4.34 14.91
CA GLY A 96 3.88 -4.52 16.30
C GLY A 96 2.54 -5.23 16.45
N PRO A 97 2.01 -5.30 17.69
CA PRO A 97 0.75 -5.97 18.01
C PRO A 97 -0.41 -5.53 17.12
N VAL A 98 -0.49 -4.23 16.88
CA VAL A 98 -1.12 -3.65 15.69
C VAL A 98 -0.02 -3.13 14.77
N SER A 99 0.05 -3.69 13.57
CA SER A 99 0.95 -3.21 12.52
C SER A 99 0.24 -2.22 11.61
N LEU A 100 0.96 -1.19 11.17
CA LEU A 100 0.51 -0.17 10.21
C LEU A 100 1.16 -0.41 8.85
N TYR A 101 0.32 -0.41 7.82
CA TYR A 101 0.73 -0.54 6.44
C TYR A 101 0.21 0.63 5.60
N ILE A 102 0.97 1.02 4.58
CA ILE A 102 0.56 2.07 3.65
C ILE A 102 0.61 1.63 2.19
N ILE A 103 -0.28 2.23 1.40
CA ILE A 103 -0.18 2.27 -0.06
C ILE A 103 -0.15 3.72 -0.48
N THR A 104 0.93 4.12 -1.15
CA THR A 104 1.10 5.47 -1.68
C THR A 104 0.89 5.47 -3.19
N SER A 105 0.01 6.35 -3.67
CA SER A 105 -0.25 6.54 -5.10
C SER A 105 -0.19 8.03 -5.45
N GLU A 106 0.45 8.33 -6.58
CA GLU A 106 0.47 9.67 -7.15
C GLU A 106 -0.78 9.88 -7.99
N PHE A 107 -1.46 11.01 -7.76
CA PHE A 107 -2.59 11.46 -8.54
C PHE A 107 -2.20 12.72 -9.31
N TYR A 108 -2.37 12.67 -10.62
CA TYR A 108 -2.17 13.80 -11.52
C TYR A 108 -3.53 14.25 -12.04
N GLY A 109 -3.96 15.43 -11.62
CA GLY A 109 -5.14 16.07 -12.16
C GLY A 109 -4.88 16.63 -13.56
N ASP A 110 -5.91 16.62 -14.40
CA ASP A 110 -5.84 17.29 -15.69
C ASP A 110 -5.68 18.80 -15.50
N PRO A 111 -4.89 19.46 -16.38
CA PRO A 111 -4.76 20.90 -16.33
C PRO A 111 -6.11 21.54 -16.66
N PHE A 112 -6.59 22.41 -15.78
CA PHE A 112 -7.87 23.12 -15.96
C PHE A 112 -7.87 24.07 -17.17
N ALA A 113 -6.68 24.46 -17.67
CA ALA A 113 -6.51 25.25 -18.89
C ALA A 113 -5.12 25.03 -19.50
N ALA A 114 -4.98 25.37 -20.77
CA ALA A 114 -3.69 25.36 -21.46
C ALA A 114 -2.71 26.31 -20.76
N GLY A 115 -1.51 25.81 -20.45
CA GLY A 115 -0.46 26.57 -19.75
C GLY A 115 -0.51 26.48 -18.21
N MET A 116 -1.53 25.84 -17.63
CA MET A 116 -1.54 25.55 -16.20
C MET A 116 -0.83 24.23 -15.87
N SER A 117 -0.04 24.24 -14.80
CA SER A 117 0.61 23.05 -14.26
C SER A 117 -0.44 22.02 -13.83
N ARG A 118 -0.13 20.74 -14.06
CA ARG A 118 -0.96 19.64 -13.53
C ARG A 118 -0.93 19.67 -12.01
N LEU A 119 -2.10 19.49 -11.39
CA LEU A 119 -2.16 19.28 -9.95
C LEU A 119 -1.58 17.90 -9.64
N GLN A 120 -0.43 17.86 -8.98
CA GLN A 120 0.14 16.64 -8.44
C GLN A 120 -0.23 16.53 -6.96
N SER A 121 -0.82 15.40 -6.57
CA SER A 121 -1.10 15.11 -5.17
C SER A 121 -0.73 13.67 -4.84
N THR A 122 -0.28 13.44 -3.62
CA THR A 122 0.09 12.11 -3.14
C THR A 122 -0.99 11.59 -2.21
N ILE A 123 -1.61 10.48 -2.59
CA ILE A 123 -2.61 9.78 -1.79
C ILE A 123 -1.92 8.68 -1.01
N VAL A 124 -2.04 8.71 0.31
CA VAL A 124 -1.56 7.70 1.24
C VAL A 124 -2.76 7.04 1.90
N ASN A 125 -2.91 5.75 1.63
CA ASN A 125 -3.96 4.91 2.22
C ASN A 125 -3.35 4.09 3.36
N HIS A 126 -3.96 4.16 4.53
CA HIS A 126 -3.49 3.51 5.75
C HIS A 126 -4.33 2.26 6.04
N TYR A 127 -3.64 1.18 6.38
CA TYR A 127 -4.23 -0.11 6.71
C TYR A 127 -3.65 -0.62 8.02
N VAL A 128 -4.49 -1.25 8.85
CA VAL A 128 -4.07 -1.80 10.13
C VAL A 128 -4.36 -3.29 10.21
N ARG A 129 -3.53 -4.01 10.93
CA ARG A 129 -3.67 -5.45 11.18
C ARG A 129 -3.29 -5.76 12.62
N LYS A 130 -4.16 -6.47 13.34
CA LYS A 130 -3.79 -7.13 14.60
C LYS A 130 -3.02 -8.41 14.27
N GLU A 131 -1.96 -8.70 15.00
CA GLU A 131 -1.09 -9.87 14.76
C GLU A 131 -1.87 -11.18 14.56
N GLN A 132 -2.85 -11.43 15.45
CA GLN A 132 -3.72 -12.61 15.47
C GLN A 132 -4.71 -12.69 14.29
N ASN A 133 -4.91 -11.60 13.55
CA ASN A 133 -5.83 -11.54 12.42
C ASN A 133 -5.03 -11.50 11.10
N GLY A 134 -5.16 -12.54 10.28
CA GLY A 134 -4.47 -12.63 8.98
C GLY A 134 -4.96 -11.68 7.88
N LYS A 135 -5.77 -10.67 8.20
CA LYS A 135 -6.35 -9.71 7.25
C LYS A 135 -6.09 -8.27 7.68
N VAL A 136 -5.80 -7.40 6.72
CA VAL A 136 -5.69 -5.95 6.93
C VAL A 136 -7.04 -5.26 6.78
N VAL A 137 -7.24 -4.23 7.59
CA VAL A 137 -8.43 -3.35 7.57
C VAL A 137 -8.01 -1.99 7.08
N PHE A 138 -8.71 -1.44 6.08
CA PHE A 138 -8.51 -0.06 5.66
C PHE A 138 -8.98 0.87 6.79
N LEU A 139 -8.09 1.75 7.25
CA LEU A 139 -8.35 2.65 8.37
C LEU A 139 -8.66 4.06 7.88
N SER A 140 -7.82 4.64 7.01
CA SER A 140 -8.01 6.02 6.55
C SER A 140 -7.21 6.35 5.28
N SER A 141 -7.48 7.51 4.68
CA SER A 141 -6.72 8.09 3.58
C SER A 141 -6.48 9.57 3.84
N ASN A 142 -5.31 10.10 3.44
CA ASN A 142 -5.00 11.53 3.56
C ASN A 142 -5.75 12.41 2.53
N HIS A 143 -6.27 11.82 1.45
CA HIS A 143 -6.87 12.55 0.32
C HIS A 143 -8.39 12.69 0.44
N PHE A 144 -9.07 11.64 0.89
CA PHE A 144 -10.53 11.65 0.96
C PHE A 144 -11.01 12.34 2.25
N ALA A 145 -12.02 13.20 2.11
CA ALA A 145 -12.67 13.85 3.24
C ALA A 145 -13.39 12.86 4.16
N ASN A 146 -13.84 11.71 3.64
CA ASN A 146 -14.60 10.72 4.39
C ASN A 146 -13.77 10.02 5.48
N ASP A 147 -14.15 10.29 6.74
CA ASP A 147 -13.51 9.83 7.97
C ASP A 147 -13.76 8.35 8.26
N ASN A 148 -13.13 7.49 7.46
CA ASN A 148 -13.15 6.05 7.72
C ASN A 148 -12.54 5.72 9.10
N LEU A 149 -11.65 6.58 9.63
CA LEU A 149 -11.11 6.48 10.99
C LEU A 149 -12.22 6.56 12.05
N ALA A 150 -13.10 7.57 11.98
CA ALA A 150 -14.17 7.74 12.97
C ALA A 150 -15.20 6.60 12.90
N LYS A 151 -15.39 5.99 11.73
CA LYS A 151 -16.34 4.89 11.52
C LYS A 151 -15.79 3.52 11.91
N ILE A 152 -14.56 3.22 11.50
CA ILE A 152 -13.96 1.88 11.64
C ILE A 152 -13.04 1.80 12.87
N GLY A 153 -12.35 2.89 13.20
CA GLY A 153 -11.41 2.98 14.31
C GLY A 153 -12.01 2.50 15.63
N PRO A 154 -13.17 3.02 16.09
CA PRO A 154 -13.81 2.59 17.33
C PRO A 154 -14.09 1.09 17.40
N SER A 155 -14.46 0.46 16.27
CA SER A 155 -14.71 -0.98 16.22
C SER A 155 -13.42 -1.79 16.19
N PHE A 156 -12.38 -1.29 15.52
CA PHE A 156 -11.09 -1.96 15.41
C PHE A 156 -10.32 -1.94 16.73
N PHE A 157 -10.32 -0.80 17.42
CA PHE A 157 -9.65 -0.56 18.70
C PHE A 157 -10.59 -0.71 19.91
N LYS A 158 -11.69 -1.46 19.78
CA LYS A 158 -12.73 -1.61 20.82
C LYS A 158 -12.21 -2.08 22.18
N ASP A 159 -11.07 -2.75 22.18
CA ASP A 159 -10.33 -3.27 23.33
C ASP A 159 -9.47 -2.21 24.03
N CYS A 160 -9.39 -0.98 23.50
CA CYS A 160 -8.77 0.15 24.15
C CYS A 160 -9.74 1.34 24.28
N PRO A 161 -10.57 1.39 25.34
CA PRO A 161 -11.60 2.42 25.50
C PRO A 161 -11.04 3.85 25.48
N GLU A 162 -9.84 4.07 26.03
CA GLU A 162 -9.20 5.39 26.03
C GLU A 162 -8.89 5.85 24.60
N LEU A 163 -8.25 5.00 23.79
CA LEU A 163 -7.98 5.30 22.38
C LEU A 163 -9.27 5.54 21.59
N VAL A 164 -10.30 4.72 21.82
CA VAL A 164 -11.61 4.89 21.18
C VAL A 164 -12.21 6.24 21.53
N ASN A 165 -12.09 6.68 22.78
CA ASN A 165 -12.59 7.99 23.20
C ASN A 165 -11.84 9.11 22.47
N LYS A 166 -10.49 9.06 22.43
CA LYS A 166 -9.66 10.04 21.73
C LYS A 166 -9.98 10.16 20.24
N ILE A 167 -10.30 9.04 19.58
CA ILE A 167 -10.76 9.03 18.19
C ILE A 167 -12.14 9.69 18.06
N LYS A 168 -13.08 9.38 18.97
CA LYS A 168 -14.45 9.92 18.94
C LYS A 168 -14.53 11.41 19.24
N THR A 169 -13.64 11.92 20.09
CA THR A 169 -13.55 13.34 20.43
C THR A 169 -12.63 14.14 19.50
N GLU A 170 -12.17 13.54 18.40
CA GLU A 170 -11.26 14.13 17.42
C GLU A 170 -9.92 14.62 18.01
N GLU A 171 -9.53 14.13 19.20
CA GLU A 171 -8.19 14.36 19.75
C GLU A 171 -7.14 13.66 18.88
N PHE A 172 -7.50 12.48 18.36
CA PHE A 172 -6.78 11.79 17.30
C PHE A 172 -7.50 11.90 15.97
N THR A 173 -6.84 12.51 14.99
CA THR A 173 -7.39 12.76 13.65
C THR A 173 -6.75 11.84 12.60
N LYS A 174 -7.30 11.87 11.38
CA LYS A 174 -6.75 11.12 10.23
C LYS A 174 -5.34 11.53 9.80
N LYS A 175 -4.83 12.64 10.31
CA LYS A 175 -3.45 13.07 10.07
C LYS A 175 -2.46 12.37 11.01
N GLN A 176 -2.96 11.74 12.08
CA GLN A 176 -2.16 11.20 13.18
C GLN A 176 -2.27 9.66 13.25
N ILE A 177 -2.33 8.99 12.09
CA ILE A 177 -2.56 7.53 12.05
C ILE A 177 -1.38 6.77 12.67
N GLU A 178 -0.15 7.24 12.46
CA GLU A 178 1.04 6.67 13.08
C GLU A 178 0.99 6.80 14.60
N GLU A 179 0.63 7.97 15.13
CA GLU A 179 0.49 8.20 16.57
C GLU A 179 -0.61 7.35 17.19
N ILE A 180 -1.75 7.17 16.50
CA ILE A 180 -2.85 6.28 16.95
C ILE A 180 -2.35 4.84 17.12
N VAL A 181 -1.62 4.32 16.13
CA VAL A 181 -1.12 2.94 16.16
C VAL A 181 -0.03 2.78 17.23
N ASN A 182 0.89 3.74 17.32
CA ASN A 182 1.91 3.74 18.38
C ASN A 182 1.28 3.82 19.77
N TYR A 183 0.29 4.68 19.96
CA TYR A 183 -0.43 4.80 21.23
C TYR A 183 -1.06 3.46 21.62
N TYR A 184 -1.71 2.76 20.68
CA TYR A 184 -2.28 1.44 20.95
C TYR A 184 -1.20 0.44 21.38
N ASN A 185 -0.12 0.33 20.61
CA ASN A 185 0.95 -0.63 20.86
C ASN A 185 1.66 -0.38 22.19
N GLN A 186 1.75 0.88 22.64
CA GLN A 186 2.45 1.27 23.86
C GLN A 186 1.56 1.29 25.12
N ASN A 187 0.27 1.60 24.99
CA ASN A 187 -0.59 1.88 26.15
C ASN A 187 -1.70 0.85 26.32
N CYS A 188 -2.13 0.20 25.23
CA CYS A 188 -3.29 -0.69 25.25
C CYS A 188 -2.89 -2.17 25.23
N PHE A 189 -1.83 -2.52 24.48
CA PHE A 189 -1.40 -3.91 24.34
C PHE A 189 -0.52 -4.42 25.50
N VAL A 190 -0.04 -3.55 26.38
CA VAL A 190 0.89 -3.90 27.47
C VAL A 190 0.19 -4.64 28.64
N ASN A 191 -1.05 -5.09 28.46
CA ASN A 191 -1.83 -5.83 29.48
C ASN A 191 -2.14 -7.27 29.03
#